data_AF-A0A957YNE1-F1
#
_entry.id   AF-A0A957YNE1-F1
#
_cell.length_a   1.000
_cell.length_b   1.000
_cell.length_c   1.000
_cell.angle_alpha   90.00
_cell.angle_beta   90.00
_cell.angle_gamma   90.00
#
_symmetry.space_group_name_H-M   'P 1'
#
loop_
_entity.id
_entity.type
_entity.pdbx_description
1 polymer ?
#
loop_
_entity_poly.entity_id
_entity_poly.type
_entity_poly.pdbx_seq_one_letter_code
_entity_poly.pdbx_strand_id
1 'polypeptide(L)'
;MSFSSQTDENTSPDASLAARFGPFADKMRAAQLPPIAIDTFRHYYEKLLHGDTGFIDSNTAQPVAALPQLNDLADYHAAGKDALQRLVVIKLNGGLGTSMGMTGPKSLIE
;
A
#
# COMPACT_ATOMS: atom_id res chain seq x y z
N MET A 1 38.41 -14.10 35.29
CA MET A 1 38.08 -14.20 33.86
C MET A 1 37.00 -13.17 33.59
N SER A 2 37.41 -11.97 33.17
CA SER A 2 36.50 -10.87 32.88
C SER A 2 35.92 -11.06 31.48
N PHE A 3 34.60 -11.23 31.38
CA PHE A 3 33.92 -11.14 30.10
C PHE A 3 33.68 -9.66 29.80
N SER A 4 34.43 -9.14 28.84
CA SER A 4 34.17 -7.82 28.25
C SER A 4 32.90 -7.93 27.38
N SER A 5 31.81 -7.34 27.85
CA SER A 5 30.62 -7.07 27.04
C SER A 5 30.92 -5.89 26.12
N GLN A 6 31.29 -6.17 24.88
CA GLN A 6 31.41 -5.18 23.83
C GLN A 6 30.17 -5.32 22.94
N THR A 7 29.14 -4.55 23.27
CA THR A 7 28.00 -4.32 22.37
C THR A 7 28.43 -3.28 21.36
N ASP A 8 28.48 -3.66 20.08
CA ASP A 8 28.74 -2.77 18.96
C ASP A 8 27.59 -1.76 18.81
N GLU A 9 27.68 -0.66 19.56
CA GLU A 9 26.71 0.43 19.60
C GLU A 9 27.03 1.49 18.53
N ASN A 10 27.23 1.08 17.27
CA ASN A 10 27.45 2.04 16.18
C ASN A 10 27.06 1.55 14.78
N THR A 11 25.88 0.93 14.64
CA THR A 11 25.27 0.73 13.32
C THR A 11 24.17 1.77 13.15
N SER A 12 24.33 2.71 12.21
CA SER A 12 23.29 3.70 11.90
C SER A 12 21.96 2.99 11.57
N PRO A 13 20.80 3.52 12.00
CA PRO A 13 19.49 2.88 11.78
C PRO A 13 19.24 2.49 10.32
N ASP A 14 19.72 3.31 9.38
CA ASP A 14 19.59 3.10 7.93
C ASP A 14 20.45 1.93 7.42
N ALA A 15 21.64 1.71 8.00
CA ALA A 15 22.52 0.58 7.65
C ALA A 15 21.90 -0.77 8.10
N SER A 16 21.22 -0.77 9.24
CA SER A 16 20.47 -1.95 9.72
C SER A 16 19.26 -2.25 8.83
N LEU A 17 18.51 -1.22 8.41
CA LEU A 17 17.39 -1.38 7.48
C LEU A 17 17.85 -1.92 6.12
N ALA A 18 18.91 -1.34 5.55
CA ALA A 18 19.46 -1.76 4.27
C ALA A 18 19.89 -3.25 4.30
N ALA A 19 20.56 -3.67 5.37
CA ALA A 19 20.96 -5.07 5.56
C ALA A 19 19.75 -6.01 5.66
N ARG A 20 18.71 -5.63 6.41
CA ARG A 20 17.50 -6.44 6.58
C ARG A 20 16.62 -6.49 5.33
N PHE A 21 16.58 -5.40 4.56
CA PHE A 21 15.76 -5.28 3.36
C PHE A 21 16.40 -5.92 2.11
N GLY A 22 17.73 -6.02 2.06
CA GLY A 22 18.51 -6.52 0.93
C GLY A 22 17.93 -7.78 0.25
N PRO A 23 17.67 -8.87 1.00
CA PRO A 23 17.13 -10.11 0.42
C PRO A 23 15.77 -9.93 -0.28
N PHE A 24 14.90 -9.05 0.22
CA PHE A 24 13.62 -8.74 -0.41
C PHE A 24 13.83 -7.96 -1.71
N ALA A 25 14.67 -6.93 -1.67
CA ALA A 25 14.99 -6.13 -2.85
C ALA A 25 15.57 -7.00 -3.97
N ASP A 26 16.49 -7.91 -3.65
CA ASP A 26 17.11 -8.80 -4.63
C ASP A 26 16.10 -9.76 -5.25
N LYS A 27 15.22 -10.35 -4.44
CA LYS A 27 14.12 -11.19 -4.94
C LYS A 27 13.18 -10.42 -5.88
N MET A 28 12.82 -9.19 -5.53
CA MET A 28 11.94 -8.36 -6.34
C MET A 28 12.59 -7.91 -7.65
N ARG A 29 13.89 -7.58 -7.63
CA ARG A 29 14.68 -7.27 -8.84
C ARG A 29 14.82 -8.48 -9.75
N ALA A 30 15.07 -9.67 -9.19
CA ALA A 30 15.12 -10.91 -9.95
C ALA A 30 13.79 -11.24 -10.62
N ALA A 31 12.67 -10.88 -9.98
CA ALA A 31 11.33 -10.96 -10.56
C ALA A 31 10.98 -9.79 -11.50
N GLN A 32 11.93 -8.91 -11.81
CA GLN A 32 11.78 -7.74 -12.70
C GLN A 32 10.65 -6.78 -12.29
N LEU A 33 10.39 -6.67 -10.98
CA LEU A 33 9.42 -5.70 -10.48
C LEU A 33 9.94 -4.27 -10.70
N PRO A 34 9.04 -3.31 -11.02
CA PRO A 34 9.45 -1.93 -11.26
C PRO A 34 9.99 -1.29 -9.98
N PRO A 35 10.94 -0.33 -10.08
CA PRO A 35 11.55 0.32 -8.92
C PRO A 35 10.54 0.87 -7.91
N ILE A 36 9.46 1.49 -8.40
CA ILE A 36 8.39 2.04 -7.55
C ILE A 36 7.74 0.99 -6.63
N ALA A 37 7.60 -0.26 -7.10
CA ALA A 37 7.04 -1.33 -6.28
C ALA A 37 8.01 -1.76 -5.18
N ILE A 38 9.31 -1.78 -5.49
CA ILE A 38 10.38 -2.10 -4.53
C ILE A 38 10.47 -1.00 -3.47
N ASP A 39 10.45 0.26 -3.89
CA ASP A 39 10.52 1.43 -2.99
C ASP A 39 9.29 1.49 -2.07
N THR A 40 8.10 1.24 -2.63
CA THR A 40 6.86 1.17 -1.84
C THR A 40 6.90 0.03 -0.83
N PHE A 41 7.39 -1.14 -1.24
CA PHE A 41 7.54 -2.27 -0.32
C PHE A 41 8.57 -1.98 0.79
N ARG A 42 9.69 -1.32 0.45
CA ARG A 42 10.68 -0.85 1.44
C ARG A 42 10.05 0.09 2.47
N HIS A 43 9.29 1.08 2.00
CA HIS A 43 8.63 2.05 2.86
C HIS A 43 7.69 1.36 3.87
N TYR A 44 6.81 0.45 3.42
CA TYR A 44 5.92 -0.26 4.33
C TYR A 44 6.63 -1.28 5.21
N TYR A 45 7.72 -1.89 4.73
CA TYR A 45 8.56 -2.75 5.56
C TYR A 45 9.21 -1.96 6.70
N GLU A 46 9.72 -0.77 6.42
CA GLU A 46 10.25 0.13 7.44
C GLU A 46 9.18 0.51 8.47
N LYS A 47 7.96 0.87 8.03
CA LYS A 47 6.83 1.14 8.93
C LYS A 47 6.53 -0.06 9.84
N LEU A 48 6.52 -1.27 9.29
CA LEU A 48 6.33 -2.50 10.05
C LEU A 48 7.41 -2.67 11.13
N LEU A 49 8.68 -2.38 10.82
CA LEU A 49 9.76 -2.47 11.79
C LEU A 49 9.64 -1.45 12.93
N HIS A 50 9.00 -0.32 12.68
CA HIS A 50 8.67 0.69 13.69
C HIS A 50 7.42 0.35 14.51
N GLY A 51 6.75 -0.77 14.23
CA GLY A 51 5.58 -1.23 14.97
C GLY A 51 4.25 -0.73 14.41
N ASP A 52 4.25 -0.09 13.24
CA ASP A 52 3.01 0.36 12.61
C ASP A 52 2.15 -0.85 12.22
N THR A 53 0.89 -0.83 12.66
CA THR A 53 -0.05 -1.94 12.44
C THR A 53 -1.01 -1.70 11.28
N GLY A 54 -1.16 -0.44 10.86
CA GLY A 54 -2.18 -0.02 9.90
C GLY A 54 -3.60 0.05 10.48
N PHE A 55 -3.79 -0.20 11.78
CA PHE A 55 -5.09 0.00 12.42
C PHE A 55 -5.38 1.49 12.62
N ILE A 56 -6.60 1.90 12.28
CA ILE A 56 -7.15 3.22 12.57
C ILE A 56 -8.27 3.01 13.59
N ASP A 57 -8.08 3.53 14.80
CA ASP A 57 -9.09 3.42 15.86
C ASP A 57 -10.12 4.55 15.80
N SER A 58 -11.18 4.41 16.59
CA SER A 58 -12.26 5.38 16.70
C SER A 58 -11.86 6.69 17.38
N ASN A 59 -10.66 6.79 17.97
CA ASN A 59 -10.14 8.06 18.49
C ASN A 59 -9.40 8.81 17.37
N THR A 60 -8.83 8.09 16.42
CA THR A 60 -8.06 8.59 15.27
C THR A 60 -8.96 9.05 14.13
N ALA A 61 -10.05 8.33 13.87
CA ALA A 61 -11.03 8.68 12.84
C ALA A 61 -12.44 8.79 13.42
N GLN A 62 -13.08 9.94 13.21
CA GLN A 62 -14.45 10.24 13.65
C GLN A 62 -15.44 10.13 12.49
N PRO A 63 -16.75 9.95 12.78
CA PRO A 63 -17.78 9.94 11.75
C PRO A 63 -17.83 11.25 10.95
N VAL A 64 -18.08 11.14 9.64
CA VAL A 64 -18.36 12.29 8.77
C VAL A 64 -19.84 12.66 8.89
N ALA A 65 -20.15 13.87 9.35
CA ALA A 65 -21.52 14.27 9.70
C ALA A 65 -22.43 14.54 8.49
N ALA A 66 -21.87 15.03 7.38
CA ALA A 66 -22.64 15.37 6.18
C ALA A 66 -21.79 15.20 4.91
N LEU A 67 -22.43 14.77 3.82
CA LEU A 67 -21.85 14.64 2.50
C LEU A 67 -22.82 15.22 1.45
N PRO A 68 -22.31 15.82 0.36
CA PRO A 68 -23.14 16.21 -0.77
C PRO A 68 -23.90 15.02 -1.37
N GLN A 69 -25.11 15.24 -1.86
CA GLN A 69 -25.89 14.20 -2.53
C GLN A 69 -25.65 14.25 -4.05
N LEU A 70 -25.78 13.10 -4.71
CA LEU A 70 -25.67 13.03 -6.17
C LEU A 70 -26.67 13.97 -6.87
N ASN A 71 -27.87 14.12 -6.31
CA ASN A 71 -28.92 14.98 -6.86
C ASN A 71 -28.56 16.47 -6.81
N ASP A 72 -27.64 16.88 -5.94
CA ASP A 72 -27.17 18.26 -5.82
C ASP A 72 -26.14 18.61 -6.92
N LEU A 73 -25.74 17.64 -7.76
CA LEU A 73 -24.71 17.81 -8.78
C LEU A 73 -25.27 18.06 -10.19
N ALA A 74 -26.59 18.26 -10.33
CA ALA A 74 -27.25 18.40 -11.64
C ALA A 74 -26.64 19.53 -12.50
N ASP A 75 -26.22 20.63 -11.89
CA ASP A 75 -25.63 21.79 -12.57
C ASP A 75 -24.31 21.47 -13.27
N TYR A 76 -23.62 20.39 -12.88
CA TYR A 76 -22.36 19.96 -13.49
C TYR A 76 -22.53 19.11 -14.75
N HIS A 77 -23.76 18.78 -15.16
CA HIS A 77 -24.00 17.86 -16.26
C HIS A 77 -23.34 18.28 -17.59
N ALA A 78 -23.39 19.57 -17.94
CA ALA A 78 -22.76 20.08 -19.15
C ALA A 78 -21.22 19.95 -19.10
N ALA A 79 -20.61 20.38 -17.99
CA ALA A 79 -19.17 20.24 -17.77
C ALA A 79 -18.72 18.76 -17.76
N GLY A 80 -19.55 17.87 -17.21
CA GLY A 80 -19.33 16.43 -17.23
C GLY A 80 -19.26 15.87 -18.65
N LYS A 81 -20.17 16.28 -19.54
CA LYS A 81 -20.16 15.86 -20.96
C LYS A 81 -18.87 16.29 -21.67
N ASP A 82 -18.40 17.51 -21.44
CA ASP A 82 -17.17 18.02 -22.05
C ASP A 82 -15.91 17.31 -21.50
N ALA A 83 -15.97 16.78 -20.28
CA ALA A 83 -14.89 16.03 -19.67
C ALA A 83 -14.81 14.57 -20.16
N LEU A 84 -15.89 14.00 -20.72
CA LEU A 84 -15.94 12.59 -21.15
C LEU A 84 -14.84 12.23 -22.16
N GLN A 85 -14.47 13.16 -23.04
CA GLN A 85 -13.42 12.91 -24.04
C GLN A 85 -12.03 12.64 -23.43
N ARG A 86 -11.83 13.04 -22.17
CA ARG A 86 -10.58 12.87 -21.42
C ARG A 86 -10.71 11.84 -20.29
N LEU A 87 -11.88 11.19 -20.17
CA LEU A 87 -12.16 10.23 -19.11
C LEU A 87 -11.49 8.88 -19.42
N VAL A 88 -10.78 8.34 -18.43
CA VAL A 88 -10.29 6.97 -18.43
C VAL A 88 -11.03 6.18 -17.36
N VAL A 89 -11.53 4.98 -17.73
CA VAL A 89 -12.18 4.07 -16.78
C VAL A 89 -11.21 2.92 -16.45
N ILE A 90 -10.83 2.81 -15.17
CA ILE A 90 -9.99 1.73 -14.66
C ILE A 90 -10.86 0.79 -13.82
N LYS A 91 -10.93 -0.48 -14.21
CA LYS A 91 -11.58 -1.55 -13.45
C LYS A 91 -10.51 -2.40 -12.77
N LEU A 92 -10.51 -2.43 -11.44
CA LEU A 92 -9.57 -3.24 -10.66
C LEU A 92 -9.95 -4.72 -10.78
N ASN A 93 -9.01 -5.55 -11.24
CA ASN A 93 -9.26 -6.98 -11.47
C ASN A 93 -8.08 -7.91 -11.10
N GLY A 94 -7.12 -7.41 -10.30
CA GLY A 94 -5.93 -8.18 -9.92
C GLY A 94 -6.11 -9.09 -8.70
N GLY A 95 -7.24 -8.99 -7.99
CA GLY A 95 -7.48 -9.73 -6.75
C GLY A 95 -7.86 -11.19 -7.00
N LEU A 96 -7.30 -12.09 -6.19
CA LEU A 96 -7.67 -13.50 -6.15
C LEU A 96 -8.81 -13.70 -5.14
N GLY A 97 -9.89 -14.37 -5.53
CA GLY A 97 -11.05 -14.65 -4.67
C GLY A 97 -10.80 -15.72 -3.60
N THR A 98 -9.66 -15.69 -2.92
CA THR A 98 -9.14 -16.80 -2.08
C THR A 98 -10.09 -17.17 -0.94
N SER A 99 -10.78 -16.19 -0.33
CA SER A 99 -11.80 -16.47 0.71
C SER A 99 -13.00 -17.27 0.21
N MET A 100 -13.25 -17.26 -1.11
CA MET A 100 -14.32 -18.03 -1.77
C MET A 100 -13.79 -19.34 -2.38
N GLY A 101 -12.56 -19.75 -2.05
CA GLY A 101 -11.93 -20.95 -2.61
C GLY A 101 -11.50 -20.82 -4.07
N MET A 102 -11.53 -19.61 -4.64
CA MET A 102 -11.14 -19.37 -6.03
C MET A 102 -9.64 -19.15 -6.17
N THR A 103 -9.09 -19.64 -7.29
CA THR A 103 -7.68 -19.45 -7.68
C THR A 103 -7.49 -18.38 -8.74
N GLY A 104 -8.57 -17.69 -9.16
CA GLY A 104 -8.55 -16.68 -10.22
C GLY A 104 -9.31 -15.38 -9.87
N PRO A 105 -9.38 -14.44 -10.83
CA PRO A 105 -10.08 -13.17 -10.67
C PRO A 105 -11.56 -13.36 -10.32
N LYS A 106 -12.05 -12.59 -9.35
CA LYS A 106 -13.47 -12.62 -8.93
C LYS A 106 -14.45 -12.21 -10.04
N SER A 107 -14.00 -11.45 -11.03
CA SER A 107 -14.85 -11.01 -12.15
C SER A 107 -15.23 -12.14 -13.12
N LEU A 108 -14.60 -13.31 -13.02
CA LEU A 108 -14.84 -14.46 -13.89
C LEU A 108 -15.80 -15.50 -13.26
N ILE A 109 -16.58 -15.11 -12.25
CA ILE A 109 -17.67 -15.94 -11.72
C ILE A 109 -18.81 -15.92 -12.74
N GLU A 110 -19.30 -17.11 -13.14
CA GLU A 110 -20.55 -17.30 -13.90
C GLU A 110 -21.79 -17.15 -13.00
#